data_AF-A0A959T2V5-F1
#
_entry.id   AF-A0A959T2V5-F1
#
_cell.length_a   1.000
_cell.length_b   1.000
_cell.length_c   1.000
_cell.angle_alpha   90.00
_cell.angle_beta   90.00
_cell.angle_gamma   90.00
#
_symmetry.space_group_name_H-M   'P 1'
#
loop_
_entity.id
_entity.type
_entity.pdbx_description
1 polymer ?
#
loop_
_entity_poly.entity_id
_entity_poly.type
_entity_poly.pdbx_seq_one_letter_code
_entity_poly.pdbx_strand_id
1 'polypeptide(L)'
;VPGSEAHQACGDWLVATLKGYGATVIEQQGTVKAFNGQQLPVRNIIASWKPEAEDRLLLFAHWDTRPFADKDMDRKNEPIDGANDGGSGVGVWLEVARHLAEAPPALG
;
A
#
# COMPACT_ATOMS: atom_id res chain seq x y z
N VAL A 1 3.88 -0.34 10.13
CA VAL A 1 2.82 -0.47 11.15
C VAL A 1 1.97 0.80 11.19
N PRO A 2 0.65 0.74 11.03
CA PRO A 2 -0.22 1.91 11.06
C PRO A 2 0.01 2.81 12.28
N GLY A 3 0.13 4.13 12.05
CA GLY A 3 0.38 5.12 13.09
C GLY A 3 1.85 5.37 13.47
N SER A 4 2.81 4.61 12.93
CA SER A 4 4.24 4.90 13.13
C SER A 4 4.81 5.85 12.05
N GLU A 5 5.91 6.55 12.37
CA GLU A 5 6.63 7.40 11.42
C GLU A 5 7.09 6.62 10.18
N ALA A 6 7.57 5.39 10.36
CA ALA A 6 8.00 4.53 9.26
C ALA A 6 6.85 4.21 8.29
N HIS A 7 5.63 4.01 8.79
CA HIS A 7 4.46 3.80 7.95
C HIS A 7 4.05 5.06 7.20
N GLN A 8 4.13 6.23 7.84
CA GLN A 8 3.90 7.50 7.17
C GLN A 8 4.91 7.71 6.03
N ALA A 9 6.21 7.58 6.33
CA ALA A 9 7.28 7.75 5.36
C ALA A 9 7.17 6.77 4.18
N CYS A 10 6.84 5.50 4.45
CA CYS A 10 6.61 4.52 3.39
C CYS A 10 5.40 4.89 2.52
N GLY A 11 4.28 5.29 3.12
CA GLY A 11 3.11 5.75 2.37
C GLY A 11 3.39 6.97 1.49
N ASP A 12 4.18 7.93 2.00
CA ASP A 12 4.59 9.11 1.23
C ASP A 12 5.49 8.72 0.04
N TRP A 13 6.43 7.80 0.27
CA TRP A 13 7.27 7.26 -0.80
C TRP A 13 6.45 6.50 -1.86
N LEU A 14 5.47 5.69 -1.47
CA LEU A 14 4.58 4.99 -2.39
C LEU A 14 3.79 5.96 -3.27
N VAL A 15 3.20 6.99 -2.66
CA VAL A 15 2.45 8.04 -3.39
C VAL A 15 3.37 8.77 -4.37
N ALA A 16 4.57 9.18 -3.93
CA ALA A 16 5.52 9.89 -4.78
C ALA A 16 5.97 9.02 -5.96
N THR A 17 6.25 7.73 -5.70
CA THR A 17 6.67 6.77 -6.72
C THR A 17 5.57 6.54 -7.76
N LEU A 18 4.33 6.29 -7.34
CA LEU A 18 3.20 6.06 -8.24
C LEU A 18 2.87 7.31 -9.08
N LYS A 19 2.95 8.51 -8.48
CA LYS A 19 2.86 9.78 -9.24
C LYS A 19 4.00 9.91 -10.25
N GLY A 20 5.22 9.51 -9.88
CA GLY A 20 6.37 9.46 -10.78
C GLY A 20 6.18 8.52 -11.97
N TYR A 21 5.35 7.47 -11.83
CA TYR A 21 4.93 6.56 -12.90
C TYR A 21 3.68 7.03 -13.65
N GLY A 22 3.30 8.30 -13.52
CA GLY A 22 2.21 8.91 -14.28
C GLY A 22 0.80 8.52 -13.82
N ALA A 23 0.66 7.86 -12.67
CA ALA A 23 -0.65 7.55 -12.12
C ALA A 23 -1.35 8.81 -11.58
N THR A 24 -2.67 8.88 -11.76
CA THR A 24 -3.51 9.74 -10.91
C THR A 24 -3.66 9.06 -9.56
N VAL A 25 -3.10 9.66 -8.50
CA VAL A 25 -3.11 9.06 -7.16
C VAL A 25 -4.12 9.76 -6.24
N ILE A 26 -5.03 8.97 -5.68
CA ILE A 26 -5.95 9.37 -4.62
C ILE A 26 -5.49 8.74 -3.31
N GLU A 27 -5.43 9.56 -2.27
CA GLU A 27 -5.15 9.11 -0.91
C GLU A 27 -6.44 9.16 -0.11
N GLN A 28 -7.01 7.99 0.17
CA GLN A 28 -8.16 7.88 1.06
C GLN A 28 -7.66 7.67 2.48
N GLN A 29 -7.69 8.74 3.27
CA GLN A 29 -7.30 8.72 4.67
C GLN A 29 -8.52 8.59 5.58
N GLY A 30 -8.36 7.92 6.71
CA GLY A 30 -9.42 7.76 7.69
C GLY A 30 -8.92 7.20 9.02
N THR A 31 -9.86 6.95 9.92
CA THR A 31 -9.59 6.35 11.22
C THR A 31 -10.48 5.13 11.40
N VAL A 32 -9.90 3.98 11.73
CA VAL A 32 -10.63 2.75 12.03
C VAL A 32 -10.36 2.28 13.44
N LYS A 33 -11.32 1.56 14.04
CA LYS A 33 -11.16 0.97 15.36
C LYS A 33 -10.60 -0.45 15.24
N ALA A 34 -9.44 -0.69 15.84
CA ALA A 34 -8.82 -2.01 15.92
C ALA A 34 -9.50 -2.92 16.96
N PHE A 35 -9.15 -4.21 16.95
CA PHE A 35 -9.73 -5.22 17.85
C PHE A 35 -9.54 -4.89 19.35
N ASN A 36 -8.45 -4.21 19.70
CA ASN A 36 -8.13 -3.78 21.07
C ASN A 36 -8.77 -2.41 21.43
N GLY A 37 -9.60 -1.85 20.54
CA GLY A 37 -10.22 -0.55 20.71
C GLY A 37 -9.33 0.65 20.33
N GLN A 38 -8.08 0.42 19.92
CA GLN A 38 -7.20 1.49 19.44
C GLN A 38 -7.75 2.11 18.15
N GLN A 39 -7.72 3.43 18.05
CA GLN A 39 -8.02 4.16 16.83
C GLN A 39 -6.76 4.19 15.95
N LEU A 40 -6.82 3.59 14.77
CA LEU A 40 -5.70 3.52 13.83
C LEU A 40 -5.92 4.50 12.68
N PRO A 41 -4.94 5.38 12.37
CA PRO A 41 -4.96 6.12 11.13
C PRO A 41 -4.69 5.15 9.97
N VAL A 42 -5.61 5.08 9.02
CA VAL A 42 -5.48 4.28 7.81
C VAL A 42 -5.31 5.18 6.60
N ARG A 43 -4.59 4.68 5.59
CA ARG A 43 -4.35 5.38 4.34
C ARG A 43 -4.36 4.36 3.21
N ASN A 44 -5.44 4.36 2.44
CA ASN A 44 -5.50 3.62 1.19
C ASN A 44 -4.91 4.50 0.08
N ILE A 45 -4.02 3.94 -0.73
CA ILE A 45 -3.37 4.62 -1.85
C ILE A 45 -3.91 4.00 -3.13
N ILE A 46 -4.66 4.79 -3.89
CA ILE A 46 -5.32 4.35 -5.12
C ILE A 46 -4.63 5.04 -6.28
N ALA A 47 -3.90 4.27 -7.07
CA ALA A 47 -3.24 4.73 -8.29
C ALA A 47 -4.03 4.27 -9.51
N SER A 48 -4.40 5.22 -10.37
CA SER A 48 -5.20 4.95 -11.56
C SER A 48 -4.50 5.44 -12.82
N TRP A 49 -4.49 4.59 -13.83
CA TRP A 49 -4.18 4.94 -15.22
C TRP A 49 -5.50 4.99 -15.99
N LYS A 50 -5.61 5.90 -16.95
CA LYS A 50 -6.85 6.15 -17.71
C LYS A 50 -8.10 6.20 -16.81
N PRO A 51 -8.16 7.09 -15.81
CA PRO A 51 -9.26 7.14 -14.83
C PRO A 51 -10.65 7.34 -15.47
N GLU A 52 -10.72 7.86 -16.69
CA GLU A 52 -11.93 8.05 -17.49
C GLU A 52 -12.45 6.77 -18.17
N ALA A 53 -11.65 5.70 -18.26
CA ALA A 53 -12.07 4.45 -18.88
C ALA A 53 -13.12 3.71 -18.04
N GLU A 54 -14.17 3.22 -18.70
CA GLU A 54 -15.26 2.45 -18.09
C GLU A 54 -14.86 1.00 -17.78
N ASP A 55 -14.11 0.37 -18.70
CA ASP A 55 -13.56 -0.97 -18.49
C ASP A 55 -12.23 -0.91 -17.72
N ARG A 56 -12.23 -1.50 -16.52
CA ARG A 56 -11.12 -1.37 -15.56
C ARG A 56 -10.66 -2.70 -14.99
N LEU A 57 -9.36 -2.82 -14.77
CA LEU A 57 -8.77 -3.91 -14.00
C LEU A 57 -8.31 -3.42 -12.63
N LEU A 58 -8.78 -4.07 -11.56
CA LEU A 58 -8.36 -3.76 -10.20
C LEU A 58 -7.27 -4.72 -9.74
N LEU A 59 -6.09 -4.17 -9.43
CA LEU A 59 -4.99 -4.86 -8.76
C LEU A 59 -4.81 -4.28 -7.37
N PHE A 60 -4.57 -5.14 -6.37
CA PHE A 60 -4.42 -4.69 -4.99
C PHE A 60 -3.41 -5.53 -4.22
N ALA A 61 -2.81 -4.89 -3.23
CA ALA A 61 -1.99 -5.50 -2.18
C ALA A 61 -2.18 -4.67 -0.91
N HIS A 62 -2.06 -5.30 0.26
CA HIS A 62 -1.90 -4.54 1.49
C HIS A 62 -0.44 -4.10 1.62
N TRP A 63 -0.21 -2.96 2.28
CA TRP A 63 1.14 -2.36 2.42
C TRP A 63 1.52 -2.08 3.87
N ASP A 64 0.57 -2.23 4.79
CA ASP A 64 0.83 -2.16 6.22
C ASP A 64 1.54 -3.42 6.71
N THR A 65 2.05 -3.35 7.94
CA THR A 65 2.79 -4.44 8.55
C THR A 65 2.23 -4.74 9.93
N ARG A 66 2.14 -6.03 10.26
CA ARG A 66 1.64 -6.51 11.53
C ARG A 66 2.50 -5.99 12.69
N PRO A 67 1.90 -5.42 13.75
CA PRO A 67 2.64 -4.93 14.93
C PRO A 67 3.13 -6.05 15.86
N PHE A 68 2.76 -7.30 15.60
CA PHE A 68 3.06 -8.45 16.45
C PHE A 68 3.53 -9.64 15.61
N ALA A 69 4.69 -10.19 15.92
CA ALA A 69 5.19 -11.46 15.41
C ALA A 69 4.55 -12.62 16.18
N ASP A 70 3.22 -12.70 16.19
CA ASP A 70 2.41 -13.57 17.07
C ASP A 70 2.69 -15.08 16.93
N LYS A 71 3.38 -15.49 15.86
CA LYS A 71 3.84 -16.87 15.61
C LYS A 71 5.33 -17.12 15.92
N ASP A 72 6.09 -16.09 16.28
CA ASP A 72 7.47 -16.21 16.74
C ASP A 72 7.50 -16.88 18.13
N MET A 73 8.58 -17.57 18.48
CA MET A 73 8.69 -18.25 19.78
C MET A 73 9.10 -17.30 20.90
N ASP A 74 9.92 -16.30 20.60
CA ASP A 74 10.59 -15.44 21.59
C ASP A 74 10.12 -13.99 21.51
N ARG A 75 9.80 -13.48 20.30
CA ARG A 75 9.55 -12.05 20.03
C ARG A 75 8.11 -11.73 19.66
N LYS A 76 7.15 -12.41 20.30
CA LYS A 76 5.72 -12.39 19.93
C LYS A 76 5.05 -11.02 19.85
N ASN A 77 5.55 -10.06 20.64
CA ASN A 77 4.96 -8.72 20.75
C ASN A 77 5.72 -7.65 19.96
N GLU A 78 6.71 -8.05 19.16
CA GLU A 78 7.49 -7.14 18.32
C GLU A 78 6.89 -7.05 16.90
N PRO A 79 6.97 -5.90 16.21
CA PRO A 79 6.63 -5.80 14.80
C PRO A 79 7.51 -6.68 13.93
N ILE A 80 6.95 -7.18 12.82
CA ILE A 80 7.72 -7.86 11.77
C ILE A 80 8.17 -6.86 10.70
N ASP A 81 9.16 -7.22 9.88
CA ASP A 81 9.55 -6.43 8.70
C ASP A 81 8.50 -6.48 7.58
N GLY A 82 7.73 -7.57 7.48
CA GLY A 82 6.65 -7.69 6.50
C GLY A 82 7.11 -7.77 5.03
N ALA A 83 8.35 -8.22 4.78
CA ALA A 83 8.93 -8.25 3.44
C ALA A 83 8.07 -9.05 2.44
N ASN A 84 7.51 -10.18 2.86
CA ASN A 84 6.58 -10.96 2.02
C ASN A 84 5.10 -10.72 2.38
N ASP A 85 4.80 -10.52 3.65
CA ASP A 85 3.44 -10.20 4.12
C ASP A 85 3.22 -8.68 4.04
N GLY A 86 3.05 -8.20 2.81
CA GLY A 86 2.86 -6.79 2.44
C GLY A 86 3.83 -6.38 1.32
N GLY A 87 5.13 -6.38 1.63
CA GLY A 87 6.17 -5.83 0.74
C GLY A 87 6.21 -6.47 -0.66
N SER A 88 6.05 -7.79 -0.76
CA SER A 88 6.20 -8.52 -2.04
C SER A 88 5.08 -8.16 -3.02
N GLY A 89 3.83 -8.10 -2.57
CA GLY A 89 2.70 -7.71 -3.41
C GLY A 89 2.83 -6.26 -3.89
N VAL A 90 3.20 -5.35 -2.99
CA VAL A 90 3.45 -3.95 -3.33
C VAL A 90 4.60 -3.81 -4.33
N GLY A 91 5.70 -4.55 -4.14
CA GLY A 91 6.86 -4.51 -5.03
C GLY A 91 6.52 -4.97 -6.45
N VAL A 92 5.76 -6.06 -6.59
CA VAL A 92 5.29 -6.53 -7.91
C VAL A 92 4.42 -5.47 -8.57
N TRP A 93 3.47 -4.86 -7.85
CA TRP A 93 2.60 -3.85 -8.42
C TRP A 93 3.29 -2.52 -8.75
N LEU A 94 4.34 -2.15 -8.01
CA LEU A 94 5.17 -0.99 -8.36
C LEU A 94 5.93 -1.22 -9.67
N GLU A 95 6.43 -2.43 -9.92
CA GLU A 95 7.11 -2.72 -11.19
C GLU A 95 6.13 -2.78 -12.37
N VAL A 96 4.94 -3.35 -12.16
CA VAL A 96 3.86 -3.26 -13.15
C VAL A 96 3.51 -1.80 -13.43
N ALA A 97 3.35 -0.98 -12.40
CA ALA A 97 3.08 0.46 -12.54
C ALA A 97 4.17 1.18 -13.37
N ARG A 98 5.44 0.83 -13.17
CA ARG A 98 6.56 1.35 -13.97
C ARG A 98 6.40 1.00 -15.45
N HIS A 99 6.02 -0.24 -15.77
CA HIS A 99 5.74 -0.66 -17.15
C HIS A 99 4.53 0.04 -17.76
N LEU A 100 3.46 0.29 -16.98
CA LEU A 100 2.30 1.04 -17.46
C LEU A 100 2.63 2.50 -17.80
N ALA A 101 3.66 3.08 -17.17
CA ALA A 101 4.15 4.41 -17.51
C ALA A 101 4.84 4.46 -18.89
N GLU A 102 5.55 3.40 -19.26
CA GLU A 102 6.25 3.27 -20.55
C GLU A 102 5.30 2.86 -21.68
N ALA A 103 4.35 1.97 -21.38
CA ALA A 103 3.39 1.42 -22.32
C ALA A 103 1.97 1.49 -21.73
N PRO A 104 1.27 2.62 -21.89
CA PRO A 104 -0.07 2.80 -21.34
C PRO A 104 -1.04 1.70 -21.80
N PRO A 105 -1.78 1.07 -20.87
CA PRO A 105 -2.68 -0.04 -21.19
C PRO A 105 -3.87 0.45 -22.03
N ALA A 106 -4.53 -0.45 -22.77
CA ALA A 106 -5.78 -0.13 -23.45
C ALA A 106 -6.93 0.12 -22.46
N LEU A 107 -6.96 -0.66 -21.38
CA LEU A 107 -7.91 -0.61 -20.26
C LEU A 107 -7.50 0.41 -19.19
N GLY A 108 -8.43 0.77 -18.29
CA GLY A 108 -8.13 1.51 -17.06
C GLY A 108 -7.77 0.63 -15.87
#